data_AF-A0A452Y0F9-F1
#
_entry.id   AF-A0A452Y0F9-F1
#
_cell.length_a   1.000
_cell.length_b   1.000
_cell.length_c   1.000
_cell.angle_alpha   90.00
_cell.angle_beta   90.00
_cell.angle_gamma   90.00
#
_symmetry.space_group_name_H-M   'P 1'
#
loop_
_entity.id
_entity.type
_entity.pdbx_description
1 polymer ?
#
loop_
_entity_poly.entity_id
_entity_poly.type
_entity_poly.pdbx_seq_one_letter_code
_entity_poly.pdbx_strand_id
1 'polypeptide(L)'
;PETCIALAAFWERKDERKALTYAEKSLRVDDRHITGYIMKGNLHLSLNRPDLAVTDFRGAQELRADLRSYQGLVRAYLALSKCKDALFTAREAMKVMHQSAKALKLVGDVHAISSSGREKARKFYESAIRLEPGFLGAALALADLHVAEGRNKEAVLLLERYLRQWADDSLHIKLAQVFAATSLLSDALSHYQSALRINPHNEAAKKGLERLEKQMKGSRPGCA
;
A
#
# COMPACT_ATOMS: atom_id res chain seq x y z
N PRO A 1 22.26 -10.63 11.11
CA PRO A 1 22.53 -9.56 10.10
C PRO A 1 22.48 -10.08 8.66
N GLU A 2 23.24 -11.13 8.35
CA GLU A 2 23.33 -11.71 6.99
C GLU A 2 22.03 -12.37 6.53
N THR A 3 21.30 -13.04 7.42
CA THR A 3 20.00 -13.66 7.14
C THR A 3 18.93 -12.64 6.74
N CYS A 4 18.91 -11.47 7.38
CA CYS A 4 17.98 -10.38 7.06
C CYS A 4 18.28 -9.72 5.71
N ILE A 5 19.57 -9.55 5.38
CA ILE A 5 20.00 -8.98 4.09
C ILE A 5 19.69 -9.96 2.95
N ALA A 6 19.95 -11.25 3.14
CA ALA A 6 19.58 -12.27 2.17
C ALA A 6 18.06 -12.32 1.97
N LEU A 7 17.28 -12.21 3.04
CA LEU A 7 15.83 -12.19 3.00
C LEU A 7 15.27 -10.98 2.22
N ALA A 8 15.83 -9.79 2.46
CA ALA A 8 15.48 -8.59 1.71
C ALA A 8 15.84 -8.71 0.22
N ALA A 9 17.04 -9.25 -0.09
CA ALA A 9 17.50 -9.47 -1.47
C ALA A 9 16.65 -10.49 -2.24
N PHE A 10 16.17 -11.56 -1.59
CA PHE A 10 15.29 -12.53 -2.26
C PHE A 10 13.84 -12.02 -2.39
N TRP A 11 13.39 -11.16 -1.47
CA TRP A 11 12.12 -10.48 -1.58
C TRP A 11 12.10 -9.54 -2.80
N GLU A 12 13.19 -8.79 -3.03
CA GLU A 12 13.35 -7.95 -4.23
C GLU A 12 13.40 -8.79 -5.51
N ARG A 13 13.99 -9.99 -5.47
CA ARG A 13 14.05 -10.92 -6.61
C ARG A 13 12.77 -11.74 -6.83
N LYS A 14 11.71 -11.53 -6.03
CA LYS A 14 10.44 -12.28 -6.06
C LYS A 14 10.57 -13.80 -5.92
N ASP A 15 11.66 -14.28 -5.33
CA ASP A 15 11.79 -15.70 -4.99
C ASP A 15 11.16 -15.93 -3.61
N GLU A 16 9.82 -15.90 -3.58
CA GLU A 16 9.02 -15.93 -2.35
C GLU A 16 9.24 -17.21 -1.54
N ARG A 17 9.53 -18.33 -2.21
CA ARG A 17 9.79 -19.63 -1.56
C ARG A 17 11.13 -19.62 -0.83
N LYS A 18 12.21 -19.17 -1.48
CA LYS A 18 13.51 -19.06 -0.81
C LYS A 18 13.46 -18.04 0.31
N ALA A 19 12.81 -16.89 0.08
CA ALA A 19 12.60 -15.88 1.11
C ALA A 19 11.90 -16.49 2.35
N LEU A 20 10.87 -17.32 2.17
CA LEU A 20 10.21 -17.98 3.30
C LEU A 20 11.16 -18.86 4.10
N THR A 21 11.97 -19.68 3.42
CA THR A 21 12.98 -20.53 4.08
C THR A 21 14.00 -19.71 4.87
N TYR A 22 14.44 -18.56 4.36
CA TYR A 22 15.36 -17.68 5.08
C TYR A 22 14.70 -17.00 6.29
N ALA A 23 13.44 -16.61 6.19
CA ALA A 23 12.69 -16.08 7.32
C ALA A 23 12.56 -17.13 8.44
N GLU A 24 12.23 -18.39 8.09
CA GLU A 24 12.18 -19.50 9.04
C GLU A 24 13.55 -19.86 9.65
N LYS A 25 14.63 -19.77 8.86
CA LYS A 25 16.00 -19.92 9.39
C LYS A 25 16.33 -18.81 10.38
N SER A 26 15.94 -17.57 10.08
CA SER A 26 16.15 -16.43 10.98
C SER A 26 15.48 -16.67 12.33
N LEU A 27 14.21 -17.11 12.32
CA LEU A 27 13.45 -17.42 13.54
C LEU A 27 13.95 -18.65 14.30
N ARG A 28 14.66 -19.59 13.63
CA ARG A 28 15.33 -20.71 14.29
C ARG A 28 16.60 -20.30 15.03
N VAL A 29 17.28 -19.27 14.53
CA VAL A 29 18.50 -18.73 15.15
C VAL A 29 18.14 -17.77 16.28
N ASP A 30 17.12 -16.94 16.08
CA ASP A 30 16.63 -15.98 17.06
C ASP A 30 15.08 -15.96 17.01
N ASP A 31 14.46 -16.60 18.00
CA ASP A 31 13.01 -16.70 18.15
C ASP A 31 12.35 -15.39 18.60
N ARG A 32 13.15 -14.39 19.00
CA ARG A 32 12.70 -13.03 19.36
C ARG A 32 12.92 -12.03 18.22
N HIS A 33 13.23 -12.51 17.02
CA HIS A 33 13.47 -11.65 15.87
C HIS A 33 12.17 -11.09 15.25
N ILE A 34 11.70 -9.96 15.76
CA ILE A 34 10.47 -9.27 15.32
C ILE A 34 10.41 -9.09 13.79
N THR A 35 11.49 -8.58 13.18
CA THR A 35 11.53 -8.36 11.72
C THR A 35 11.39 -9.67 10.95
N GLY A 36 11.90 -10.79 11.47
CA GLY A 36 11.72 -12.12 10.90
C GLY A 36 10.26 -12.53 10.81
N TYR A 37 9.50 -12.33 11.91
CA TYR A 37 8.06 -12.57 11.93
C TYR A 37 7.29 -11.66 10.96
N ILE A 38 7.62 -10.36 10.92
CA ILE A 38 6.99 -9.41 9.98
C ILE A 38 7.23 -9.83 8.53
N MET A 39 8.47 -10.20 8.19
CA MET A 39 8.82 -10.62 6.82
C MET A 39 8.15 -11.95 6.46
N LYS A 40 8.13 -12.92 7.38
CA LYS A 40 7.42 -14.20 7.20
C LYS A 40 5.92 -13.99 6.99
N GLY A 41 5.28 -13.13 7.79
CA GLY A 41 3.87 -12.79 7.63
C GLY A 41 3.57 -12.11 6.28
N ASN A 42 4.43 -11.20 5.82
CA ASN A 42 4.30 -10.57 4.51
C ASN A 42 4.43 -11.59 3.36
N LEU A 43 5.33 -12.57 3.48
CA LEU A 43 5.48 -13.66 2.51
C LEU A 43 4.27 -14.60 2.52
N HIS A 44 3.70 -14.88 3.69
CA HIS A 44 2.45 -15.63 3.74
C HIS A 44 1.28 -14.88 3.08
N LEU A 45 1.23 -13.55 3.17
CA LEU A 45 0.25 -12.77 2.41
C LEU A 45 0.48 -12.84 0.90
N SER A 46 1.73 -12.79 0.42
CA SER A 46 2.02 -12.89 -1.02
C SER A 46 1.69 -14.28 -1.58
N LEU A 47 1.92 -15.32 -0.78
CA LEU A 47 1.58 -16.71 -1.10
C LEU A 47 0.10 -17.06 -0.92
N ASN A 48 -0.76 -16.06 -0.67
CA ASN A 48 -2.20 -16.23 -0.44
C ASN A 48 -2.54 -17.17 0.73
N ARG A 49 -1.76 -17.08 1.81
CA ARG A 49 -1.95 -17.82 3.08
C ARG A 49 -2.20 -16.86 4.25
N PRO A 50 -3.29 -16.09 4.24
CA PRO A 50 -3.51 -15.04 5.23
C PRO A 50 -3.71 -15.59 6.66
N ASP A 51 -4.18 -16.83 6.85
CA ASP A 51 -4.28 -17.45 8.18
C ASP A 51 -2.92 -17.60 8.86
N LEU A 52 -1.90 -18.06 8.13
CA LEU A 52 -0.54 -18.17 8.65
C LEU A 52 0.08 -16.80 8.89
N ALA A 53 -0.24 -15.82 8.03
CA ALA A 53 0.21 -14.46 8.21
C ALA A 53 -0.31 -13.85 9.52
N VAL A 54 -1.56 -14.13 9.91
CA VAL A 54 -2.11 -13.69 11.22
C VAL A 54 -1.25 -14.24 12.36
N THR A 55 -0.90 -15.53 12.33
CA THR A 55 -0.06 -16.16 13.37
C THR A 55 1.31 -15.48 13.45
N ASP A 56 1.96 -15.24 12.31
CA ASP A 56 3.29 -14.62 12.31
C ASP A 56 3.27 -13.18 12.79
N PHE A 57 2.28 -12.37 12.37
CA PHE A 57 2.19 -10.99 12.84
C PHE A 57 1.76 -10.90 14.31
N ARG A 58 0.98 -11.86 14.83
CA ARG A 58 0.70 -11.97 16.27
C ARG A 58 1.98 -12.29 17.05
N GLY A 59 2.81 -13.22 16.56
CA GLY A 59 4.13 -13.48 17.14
C GLY A 59 5.02 -12.23 17.20
N ALA A 60 5.03 -11.42 16.13
CA ALA A 60 5.71 -10.12 16.14
C ALA A 60 5.14 -9.17 17.21
N GLN A 61 3.81 -9.12 17.35
CA GLN A 61 3.11 -8.24 18.30
C GLN A 61 3.34 -8.65 19.76
N GLU A 62 3.41 -9.95 20.06
CA GLU A 62 3.70 -10.49 21.39
C GLU A 62 5.10 -10.10 21.86
N LEU A 63 6.07 -10.07 20.94
CA LEU A 63 7.43 -9.61 21.23
C LEU A 63 7.49 -8.09 21.42
N ARG A 64 6.94 -7.35 20.45
CA ARG A 64 6.80 -5.89 20.53
C ARG A 64 5.78 -5.40 19.53
N ALA A 65 4.66 -4.88 20.03
CA ALA A 65 3.67 -4.20 19.21
C ALA A 65 4.30 -3.01 18.47
N ASP A 66 4.31 -3.05 17.14
CA ASP A 66 4.73 -1.94 16.30
C ASP A 66 3.72 -1.72 15.15
N LEU A 67 3.84 -0.59 14.47
CA LEU A 67 2.92 -0.26 13.38
C LEU A 67 2.89 -1.33 12.29
N ARG A 68 4.02 -1.99 12.01
CA ARG A 68 4.14 -2.97 10.93
C ARG A 68 3.40 -4.25 11.28
N SER A 69 3.44 -4.70 12.55
CA SER A 69 2.65 -5.85 13.01
C SER A 69 1.16 -5.57 12.89
N TYR A 70 0.70 -4.38 13.31
CA TYR A 70 -0.72 -3.98 13.15
C TYR A 70 -1.14 -3.87 11.69
N GLN A 71 -0.33 -3.24 10.83
CA GLN A 71 -0.59 -3.16 9.39
C GLN A 71 -0.69 -4.54 8.74
N GLY A 72 0.23 -5.44 9.09
CA GLY A 72 0.23 -6.83 8.63
C GLY A 72 -1.03 -7.58 9.05
N LEU A 73 -1.40 -7.51 10.33
CA LEU A 73 -2.60 -8.15 10.86
C LEU A 73 -3.88 -7.62 10.21
N VAL A 74 -4.01 -6.30 10.07
CA VAL A 74 -5.16 -5.70 9.39
C VAL A 74 -5.25 -6.24 7.96
N ARG A 75 -4.16 -6.20 7.19
CA ARG A 75 -4.15 -6.75 5.83
C ARG A 75 -4.53 -8.24 5.80
N ALA A 76 -4.05 -9.04 6.74
CA ALA A 76 -4.37 -10.46 6.84
C ALA A 76 -5.84 -10.72 7.17
N TYR A 77 -6.40 -10.00 8.15
CA TYR A 77 -7.83 -10.11 8.48
C TYR A 77 -8.74 -9.65 7.34
N LEU A 78 -8.34 -8.61 6.61
CA LEU A 78 -9.08 -8.14 5.43
C LEU A 78 -9.06 -9.17 4.30
N ALA A 79 -7.91 -9.82 4.05
CA ALA A 79 -7.82 -10.92 3.10
C ALA A 79 -8.70 -12.12 3.50
N LEU A 80 -8.93 -12.33 4.81
CA LEU A 80 -9.85 -13.32 5.35
C LEU A 80 -11.32 -12.87 5.40
N SER A 81 -11.64 -11.66 4.91
CA SER A 81 -12.98 -11.04 5.07
C SER A 81 -13.43 -10.86 6.53
N LYS A 82 -12.49 -10.92 7.50
CA LYS A 82 -12.73 -10.71 8.93
C LYS A 82 -12.68 -9.22 9.28
N CYS A 83 -13.61 -8.45 8.72
CA CYS A 83 -13.63 -6.98 8.84
C CYS A 83 -13.74 -6.50 10.31
N LYS A 84 -14.43 -7.25 11.17
CA LYS A 84 -14.55 -6.91 12.60
C LYS A 84 -13.19 -7.00 13.32
N ASP A 85 -12.43 -8.07 13.07
CA ASP A 85 -11.11 -8.29 13.67
C ASP A 85 -10.09 -7.28 13.13
N ALA A 86 -10.17 -6.97 11.84
CA ALA A 86 -9.38 -5.92 11.23
C ALA A 86 -9.64 -4.55 11.88
N LEU A 87 -10.91 -4.20 12.10
CA LEU A 87 -11.28 -2.92 12.72
C LEU A 87 -10.84 -2.84 14.18
N PHE A 88 -11.00 -3.95 14.93
CA PHE A 88 -10.50 -4.04 16.29
C PHE A 88 -8.99 -3.81 16.33
N THR A 89 -8.25 -4.54 15.50
CA THR A 89 -6.78 -4.42 15.39
C THR A 89 -6.33 -3.00 15.02
N ALA A 90 -6.98 -2.37 14.05
CA ALA A 90 -6.67 -1.00 13.65
C ALA A 90 -6.94 0.03 14.77
N ARG A 91 -8.01 -0.16 15.55
CA ARG A 91 -8.32 0.71 16.69
C ARG A 91 -7.33 0.51 17.84
N GLU A 92 -6.90 -0.72 18.11
CA GLU A 92 -5.84 -0.98 19.08
C GLU A 92 -4.54 -0.31 18.66
N ALA A 93 -4.18 -0.37 17.38
CA ALA A 93 -3.04 0.36 16.83
C ALA A 93 -3.12 1.86 17.11
N MET A 94 -4.29 2.47 16.92
CA MET A 94 -4.54 3.89 17.19
C MET A 94 -4.47 4.24 18.68
N LYS A 95 -4.89 3.34 19.58
CA LYS A 95 -4.76 3.54 21.03
C LYS A 95 -3.32 3.41 21.51
N VAL A 96 -2.58 2.43 21.01
CA VAL A 96 -1.18 2.21 21.43
C VAL A 96 -0.28 3.32 20.87
N MET A 97 -0.48 3.67 19.59
CA MET A 97 0.28 4.71 18.90
C MET A 97 -0.52 6.02 18.89
N HIS A 98 -0.61 6.64 20.06
CA HIS A 98 -1.20 7.97 20.24
C HIS A 98 -0.63 8.94 19.20
N GLN A 99 -1.50 9.75 18.59
CA GLN A 99 -1.12 10.77 17.60
C GLN A 99 -0.29 10.22 16.41
N SER A 100 -0.59 9.00 15.92
CA SER A 100 0.00 8.49 14.69
C SER A 100 -0.92 8.67 13.48
N ALA A 101 -0.49 9.48 12.50
CA ALA A 101 -1.19 9.61 11.23
C ALA A 101 -1.32 8.26 10.49
N LYS A 102 -0.28 7.41 10.62
CA LYS A 102 -0.27 6.07 10.06
C LYS A 102 -1.31 5.14 10.71
N ALA A 103 -1.50 5.25 12.03
CA ALA A 103 -2.54 4.49 12.73
C ALA A 103 -3.96 4.97 12.37
N LEU A 104 -4.16 6.28 12.24
CA LEU A 104 -5.43 6.85 11.75
C LEU A 104 -5.76 6.36 10.34
N LYS A 105 -4.77 6.36 9.44
CA LYS A 105 -4.91 5.83 8.09
C LYS A 105 -5.28 4.35 8.10
N LEU A 106 -4.70 3.56 9.01
CA LEU A 106 -5.02 2.13 9.14
C LEU A 106 -6.50 1.89 9.51
N VAL A 107 -7.07 2.71 10.39
CA VAL A 107 -8.52 2.66 10.69
C VAL A 107 -9.35 3.07 9.47
N GLY A 108 -8.89 4.09 8.75
CA GLY A 108 -9.50 4.52 7.49
C GLY A 108 -9.54 3.41 6.44
N ASP A 109 -8.44 2.68 6.26
CA ASP A 109 -8.33 1.57 5.31
C ASP A 109 -9.40 0.49 5.55
N VAL A 110 -9.61 0.12 6.81
CA VAL A 110 -10.63 -0.88 7.16
C VAL A 110 -12.04 -0.37 6.85
N HIS A 111 -12.31 0.91 7.12
CA HIS A 111 -13.61 1.52 6.81
C HIS A 111 -13.85 1.68 5.30
N ALA A 112 -12.80 1.87 4.50
CA ALA A 112 -12.91 2.10 3.06
C ALA A 112 -13.43 0.88 2.27
N ILE A 113 -13.37 -0.32 2.87
CA ILE A 113 -13.74 -1.58 2.21
C ILE A 113 -15.24 -1.70 1.98
N SER A 114 -16.04 -1.15 2.91
CA SER A 114 -17.49 -1.14 2.77
C SER A 114 -17.95 0.19 2.20
N SER A 115 -18.92 0.15 1.28
CA SER A 115 -19.56 1.35 0.73
C SER A 115 -20.13 2.26 1.82
N SER A 116 -20.68 1.68 2.89
CA SER A 116 -21.22 2.38 4.07
C SER A 116 -20.14 2.98 4.99
N GLY A 117 -18.91 2.50 4.89
CA GLY A 117 -17.78 2.96 5.69
C GLY A 117 -16.97 4.08 5.04
N ARG A 118 -17.19 4.37 3.75
CA ARG A 118 -16.42 5.36 2.98
C ARG A 118 -16.38 6.76 3.61
N GLU A 119 -17.50 7.22 4.16
CA GLU A 119 -17.54 8.53 4.84
C GLU A 119 -16.69 8.54 6.13
N LYS A 120 -16.67 7.43 6.87
CA LYS A 120 -15.77 7.28 8.03
C LYS A 120 -14.32 7.23 7.58
N ALA A 121 -14.02 6.48 6.51
CA ALA A 121 -12.67 6.40 5.94
C ALA A 121 -12.13 7.78 5.56
N ARG A 122 -12.94 8.60 4.86
CA ARG A 122 -12.62 10.00 4.52
C ARG A 122 -12.20 10.79 5.75
N LYS A 123 -13.03 10.80 6.80
CA LYS A 123 -12.73 11.52 8.04
C LYS A 123 -11.43 11.08 8.69
N PHE A 124 -11.12 9.78 8.68
CA PHE A 124 -9.86 9.26 9.20
C PHE A 124 -8.66 9.68 8.34
N TYR A 125 -8.76 9.62 7.02
CA TYR A 125 -7.69 10.08 6.12
C TYR A 125 -7.45 11.59 6.24
N GLU A 126 -8.50 12.40 6.28
CA GLU A 126 -8.37 13.84 6.49
C GLU A 126 -7.76 14.16 7.86
N SER A 127 -8.10 13.40 8.90
CA SER A 127 -7.48 13.54 10.23
C SER A 127 -6.00 13.16 10.20
N ALA A 128 -5.64 12.09 9.48
CA ALA A 128 -4.24 11.70 9.29
C ALA A 128 -3.45 12.79 8.55
N ILE A 129 -4.04 13.38 7.52
CA ILE A 129 -3.47 14.50 6.75
C ILE A 129 -3.30 15.75 7.62
N ARG A 130 -4.30 16.10 8.45
CA ARG A 130 -4.18 17.25 9.37
C ARG A 130 -3.07 17.05 10.39
N LEU A 131 -2.90 15.82 10.86
CA LEU A 131 -1.89 15.47 11.85
C LEU A 131 -0.48 15.44 11.25
N GLU A 132 -0.33 14.91 10.04
CA GLU A 132 0.94 14.86 9.32
C GLU A 132 0.70 15.25 7.84
N PRO A 133 0.80 16.56 7.50
CA PRO A 133 0.52 17.03 6.15
C PRO A 133 1.34 16.35 5.06
N GLY A 134 2.61 16.01 5.37
CA GLY A 134 3.52 15.29 4.47
C GLY A 134 3.31 13.79 4.37
N PHE A 135 2.31 13.22 5.07
CA PHE A 135 2.04 11.80 4.99
C PHE A 135 1.31 11.43 3.70
N LEU A 136 2.08 11.19 2.63
CA LEU A 136 1.57 10.84 1.30
C LEU A 136 0.65 9.61 1.33
N GLY A 137 0.89 8.66 2.24
CA GLY A 137 0.07 7.45 2.37
C GLY A 137 -1.41 7.73 2.68
N ALA A 138 -1.72 8.78 3.44
CA ALA A 138 -3.11 9.19 3.69
C ALA A 138 -3.72 9.96 2.50
N ALA A 139 -2.92 10.78 1.82
CA ALA A 139 -3.35 11.51 0.63
C ALA A 139 -3.68 10.57 -0.54
N LEU A 140 -2.82 9.57 -0.79
CA LEU A 140 -3.05 8.53 -1.78
C LEU A 140 -4.30 7.70 -1.46
N ALA A 141 -4.49 7.31 -0.20
CA ALA A 141 -5.67 6.55 0.22
C ALA A 141 -6.97 7.37 0.09
N LEU A 142 -6.91 8.67 0.35
CA LEU A 142 -8.05 9.57 0.11
C LEU A 142 -8.34 9.71 -1.39
N ALA A 143 -7.31 9.82 -2.23
CA ALA A 143 -7.47 9.85 -3.68
C ALA A 143 -8.06 8.53 -4.21
N ASP A 144 -7.60 7.38 -3.72
CA ASP A 144 -8.18 6.06 -4.04
C ASP A 144 -9.67 6.00 -3.70
N LEU A 145 -10.03 6.50 -2.52
CA LEU A 145 -11.41 6.57 -2.07
C LEU A 145 -12.27 7.45 -3.00
N HIS A 146 -11.76 8.62 -3.40
CA HIS A 146 -12.42 9.48 -4.38
C HIS A 146 -12.65 8.80 -5.73
N VAL A 147 -11.64 8.09 -6.25
CA VAL A 147 -11.75 7.32 -7.49
C VAL A 147 -12.80 6.21 -7.37
N ALA A 148 -12.80 5.47 -6.25
CA ALA A 148 -13.79 4.43 -5.97
C ALA A 148 -15.23 4.98 -5.82
N GLU A 149 -15.38 6.28 -5.61
CA GLU A 149 -16.66 6.99 -5.56
C GLU A 149 -17.00 7.69 -6.90
N GLY A 150 -16.19 7.54 -7.93
CA GLY A 150 -16.36 8.21 -9.23
C GLY A 150 -15.98 9.70 -9.22
N ARG A 151 -15.45 10.21 -8.11
CA ARG A 151 -15.07 11.60 -7.90
C ARG A 151 -13.63 11.86 -8.36
N ASN A 152 -13.39 11.59 -9.64
CA ASN A 152 -12.07 11.63 -10.25
C ASN A 152 -11.47 13.05 -10.28
N LYS A 153 -12.30 14.08 -10.43
CA LYS A 153 -11.83 15.48 -10.42
C LYS A 153 -11.24 15.87 -9.07
N GLU A 154 -11.91 15.47 -7.99
CA GLU A 154 -11.47 15.72 -6.61
C GLU A 154 -10.19 14.94 -6.30
N ALA A 155 -10.06 13.70 -6.81
CA ALA A 155 -8.82 12.94 -6.71
C ALA A 155 -7.65 13.66 -7.39
N VAL A 156 -7.84 14.16 -8.62
CA VAL A 156 -6.81 14.91 -9.36
C VAL A 156 -6.41 16.19 -8.61
N LEU A 157 -7.38 17.02 -8.21
CA LEU A 157 -7.11 18.27 -7.48
C LEU A 157 -6.34 18.03 -6.17
N LEU A 158 -6.71 16.98 -5.43
CA LEU A 158 -5.99 16.58 -4.23
C LEU A 158 -4.53 16.22 -4.55
N LEU A 159 -4.32 15.33 -5.51
CA LEU A 159 -2.98 14.85 -5.86
C LEU A 159 -2.09 15.95 -6.44
N GLU A 160 -2.62 16.83 -7.29
CA GLU A 160 -1.88 17.99 -7.81
C GLU A 160 -1.46 18.95 -6.70
N ARG A 161 -2.35 19.20 -5.72
CA ARG A 161 -2.01 20.04 -4.57
C ARG A 161 -0.86 19.45 -3.77
N TYR A 162 -0.89 18.13 -3.55
CA TYR A 162 0.20 17.42 -2.88
C TYR A 162 1.50 17.45 -3.69
N LEU A 163 1.41 17.24 -5.01
CA LEU A 163 2.58 17.23 -5.89
C LEU A 163 3.31 18.57 -5.93
N ARG A 164 2.60 19.69 -5.76
CA ARG A 164 3.22 21.04 -5.64
C ARG A 164 4.10 21.18 -4.40
N GLN A 165 3.85 20.40 -3.35
CA GLN A 165 4.58 20.46 -2.09
C GLN A 165 5.61 19.33 -1.96
N TRP A 166 5.30 18.16 -2.52
CA TRP A 166 6.13 16.97 -2.46
C TRP A 166 6.30 16.39 -3.87
N ALA A 167 7.51 16.54 -4.42
CA ALA A 167 7.88 15.89 -5.67
C ALA A 167 8.13 14.39 -5.40
N ASP A 168 7.12 13.57 -5.66
CA ASP A 168 7.15 12.13 -5.37
C ASP A 168 6.60 11.31 -6.54
N ASP A 169 7.27 10.19 -6.86
CA ASP A 169 6.91 9.34 -7.99
C ASP A 169 5.55 8.63 -7.77
N SER A 170 5.20 8.31 -6.52
CA SER A 170 3.91 7.66 -6.21
C SER A 170 2.71 8.56 -6.48
N LEU A 171 2.83 9.88 -6.27
CA LEU A 171 1.80 10.86 -6.62
C LEU A 171 1.59 10.94 -8.13
N HIS A 172 2.69 10.96 -8.90
CA HIS A 172 2.62 10.91 -10.36
C HIS A 172 2.00 9.61 -10.88
N ILE A 173 2.38 8.46 -10.32
CA ILE A 173 1.77 7.17 -10.67
C ILE A 173 0.27 7.19 -10.37
N LYS A 174 -0.13 7.75 -9.22
CA LYS A 174 -1.54 7.84 -8.86
C LYS A 174 -2.32 8.72 -9.82
N LEU A 175 -1.80 9.92 -10.14
CA LEU A 175 -2.40 10.81 -11.14
C LEU A 175 -2.55 10.09 -12.49
N ALA A 176 -1.50 9.41 -12.94
CA ALA A 176 -1.52 8.67 -14.19
C ALA A 176 -2.60 7.59 -14.21
N GLN A 177 -2.81 6.87 -13.11
CA GLN A 177 -3.89 5.90 -12.96
C GLN A 177 -5.28 6.55 -13.03
N VAL A 178 -5.47 7.71 -12.39
CA VAL A 178 -6.76 8.43 -12.44
C VAL A 178 -7.04 8.93 -13.86
N PHE A 179 -6.06 9.51 -14.55
CA PHE A 179 -6.21 9.95 -15.94
C PHE A 179 -6.45 8.80 -16.92
N ALA A 180 -5.75 7.67 -16.73
CA ALA A 180 -6.00 6.48 -17.54
C ALA A 180 -7.43 5.96 -17.36
N ALA A 181 -7.96 5.99 -16.13
CA ALA A 181 -9.33 5.59 -15.84
C ALA A 181 -10.38 6.55 -16.43
N THR A 182 -10.03 7.82 -16.67
CA THR A 182 -10.89 8.82 -17.32
C THR A 182 -10.67 8.95 -18.83
N SER A 183 -9.93 8.02 -19.45
CA SER A 183 -9.57 8.02 -20.87
C SER A 183 -8.73 9.22 -21.33
N LEU A 184 -8.12 9.96 -20.40
CA LEU A 184 -7.16 11.03 -20.68
C LEU A 184 -5.75 10.44 -20.82
N LEU A 185 -5.55 9.65 -21.88
CA LEU A 185 -4.36 8.83 -22.05
C LEU A 185 -3.07 9.66 -22.24
N SER A 186 -3.16 10.86 -22.83
CA SER A 186 -2.02 11.77 -22.99
C SER A 186 -1.47 12.25 -21.64
N ASP A 187 -2.37 12.67 -20.74
CA ASP A 187 -1.99 13.16 -19.42
C ASP A 187 -1.47 12.02 -18.55
N ALA A 188 -2.08 10.83 -18.66
CA ALA A 188 -1.59 9.63 -18.01
C ALA A 188 -0.16 9.28 -18.42
N LEU A 189 0.16 9.39 -19.72
CA LEU A 189 1.48 9.10 -20.25
C LEU A 189 2.54 10.08 -19.71
N SER A 190 2.22 11.37 -19.71
CA SER A 190 3.09 12.43 -19.15
C SER A 190 3.42 12.19 -17.68
N HIS A 191 2.43 11.78 -16.88
CA HIS A 191 2.65 11.49 -15.47
C HIS A 191 3.42 10.19 -15.22
N TYR A 192 3.21 9.12 -15.99
CA TYR A 192 4.06 7.93 -15.89
C TYR A 192 5.53 8.23 -16.25
N GLN A 193 5.76 9.03 -17.29
CA GLN A 193 7.12 9.47 -17.65
C GLN A 193 7.75 10.34 -16.57
N SER A 194 6.98 11.24 -15.96
CA SER A 194 7.43 12.06 -14.84
C SER A 194 7.82 11.21 -13.62
N ALA A 195 7.02 10.19 -13.30
CA ALA A 195 7.35 9.23 -12.24
C ALA A 195 8.67 8.48 -12.53
N LEU A 196 8.88 8.03 -13.77
CA LEU A 196 10.12 7.34 -14.16
C LEU A 196 11.34 8.27 -14.22
N ARG A 197 11.13 9.57 -14.44
CA ARG A 197 12.21 10.56 -14.35
C ARG A 197 12.68 10.75 -12.90
N ILE A 198 11.76 10.69 -11.93
CA ILE A 198 12.10 10.75 -10.50
C ILE A 198 12.71 9.42 -10.06
N ASN A 199 12.09 8.30 -10.43
CA ASN A 199 12.52 6.97 -10.06
C ASN A 199 12.52 6.02 -11.28
N PRO A 200 13.66 5.88 -11.97
CA PRO A 200 13.78 5.03 -13.16
C PRO A 200 13.54 3.55 -12.91
N HIS A 201 13.66 3.10 -11.65
CA HIS A 201 13.49 1.70 -11.26
C HIS A 201 12.08 1.40 -10.73
N ASN A 202 11.14 2.36 -10.77
CA ASN A 202 9.79 2.12 -10.30
C ASN A 202 9.02 1.17 -11.25
N GLU A 203 8.89 -0.08 -10.83
CA GLU A 203 8.22 -1.15 -11.59
C GLU A 203 6.73 -0.88 -11.81
N ALA A 204 6.06 -0.18 -10.89
CA ALA A 204 4.65 0.17 -11.06
C ALA A 204 4.47 1.21 -12.16
N ALA A 205 5.36 2.20 -12.25
CA ALA A 205 5.35 3.19 -13.32
C ALA A 205 5.66 2.56 -14.68
N LYS A 206 6.67 1.67 -14.78
CA LYS A 206 6.99 0.95 -16.04
C LYS A 206 5.81 0.13 -16.54
N LYS A 207 5.23 -0.70 -15.67
CA LYS A 207 4.08 -1.54 -16.03
C LYS A 207 2.84 -0.72 -16.37
N GLY A 208 2.63 0.40 -15.67
CA GLY A 208 1.56 1.34 -15.95
C GLY A 208 1.71 1.94 -17.35
N LEU A 209 2.92 2.40 -17.68
CA LEU A 209 3.25 2.95 -18.99
C LEU A 209 3.09 1.92 -20.12
N GLU A 210 3.63 0.71 -19.96
CA GLU A 210 3.49 -0.39 -20.94
C GLU A 210 2.01 -0.73 -21.22
N ARG A 211 1.17 -0.77 -20.17
CA ARG A 211 -0.27 -1.01 -20.31
C ARG A 211 -0.94 0.12 -21.08
N LEU A 212 -0.60 1.36 -20.76
CA LEU A 212 -1.14 2.54 -21.40
C LEU A 212 -0.77 2.61 -22.88
N GLU A 213 0.48 2.33 -23.23
CA GLU A 213 0.95 2.29 -24.62
C GLU A 213 0.22 1.23 -25.45
N LYS A 214 -0.03 0.04 -24.87
CA LYS A 214 -0.83 -1.01 -25.51
C LYS A 214 -2.26 -0.54 -25.77
N GLN A 215 -2.86 0.14 -24.80
CA GLN A 215 -4.21 0.71 -24.94
C GLN A 215 -4.25 1.76 -26.06
N MET A 216 -3.28 2.67 -26.11
CA MET A 216 -3.18 3.69 -27.16
C MET A 216 -2.95 3.10 -28.55
N LYS A 217 -2.13 2.03 -28.66
CA LYS A 217 -1.90 1.31 -29.93
C LYS A 217 -3.13 0.53 -30.39
N GLY A 218 -3.86 -0.10 -29.47
CA GLY A 218 -5.11 -0.82 -29.78
C GLY A 218 -6.28 0.09 -30.15
N SER A 219 -6.28 1.35 -29.70
CA SER A 219 -7.28 2.36 -30.06
C SER A 219 -7.00 3.08 -31.38
N ARG A 220 -5.86 2.85 -32.04
CA ARG A 220 -5.64 3.29 -33.42
C ARG A 220 -6.26 2.25 -34.36
N PRO A 221 -7.42 2.50 -35.00
CA PRO A 221 -7.86 1.66 -36.10
C PRO A 221 -6.76 1.70 -37.17
N GLY A 222 -6.46 0.54 -37.75
CA GLY A 222 -5.36 0.35 -38.68
C GLY A 222 -5.29 1.46 -39.72
N CYS A 223 -4.17 2.17 -39.75
CA CYS A 223 -3.70 2.78 -40.99
C CYS A 223 -3.18 1.63 -41.85
N ALA A 224 -4.05 1.08 -42.68
CA ALA A 224 -3.73 0.31 -43.87
C ALA A 224 -4.66 0.79 -44.98
#